data_AF-A0A1Q2M8V0-F1
#
_entry.id   AF-A0A1Q2M8V0-F1
#
_cell.length_a   1.000
_cell.length_b   1.000
_cell.length_c   1.000
_cell.angle_alpha   90.00
_cell.angle_beta   90.00
_cell.angle_gamma   90.00
#
_symmetry.space_group_name_H-M   'P 1'
#
loop_
_entity.id
_entity.type
_entity.pdbx_description
1 polymer ?
#
loop_
_entity_poly.entity_id
_entity_poly.type
_entity_poly.pdbx_seq_one_letter_code
_entity_poly.pdbx_strand_id
1 'polypeptide(L)'
;MDIKESADHEYIDIHIERRRVIWIVAGLLIASLVLVVLTAEKARELAERIVSPVAHIEPEPVIVDPDVPMIFRIKGYTAATGAAFERFLEEGDNRARFEKLERFLKLNEVDEVVPPYELMRQGTDWQKIGEPPFAIPPEDTWETMVDTLRVMKDYIIPTIGPVIVLSGWRTPSYNAKAGGARTSKHLHFCGLDMIPEDEYTRKQLVPKLRRIHRKVGRKWNMGLGIYSGIRFHVDTCGYRRW
;
A
#
# COMPACT_ATOMS: atom_id res chain seq x y z
N MET A 1 39.30 5.76 92.69
CA MET A 1 40.29 5.78 91.60
C MET A 1 39.69 4.98 90.47
N ASP A 2 39.58 5.44 89.24
CA ASP A 2 40.16 6.60 88.59
C ASP A 2 39.25 6.96 87.43
N ILE A 3 39.17 8.25 87.12
CA ILE A 3 38.65 8.72 85.84
C ILE A 3 39.68 8.33 84.77
N LYS A 4 39.24 7.72 83.68
CA LYS A 4 39.86 7.92 82.36
C LYS A 4 38.80 7.84 81.27
N GLU A 5 38.38 9.02 80.83
CA GLU A 5 37.96 9.24 79.45
C GLU A 5 39.16 9.07 78.51
N SER A 6 38.92 8.41 77.37
CA SER A 6 39.27 8.86 76.02
C SER A 6 38.50 7.96 75.04
N ALA A 7 37.43 8.42 74.39
CA ALA A 7 37.37 9.38 73.30
C ALA A 7 37.84 8.79 71.96
N ASP A 8 36.96 8.97 70.97
CA ASP A 8 37.25 9.15 69.56
C ASP A 8 37.43 7.90 68.70
N HIS A 9 36.32 7.29 68.25
CA HIS A 9 36.23 6.73 66.88
C HIS A 9 34.79 6.62 66.31
N GLU A 10 33.74 6.86 67.09
CA GLU A 10 32.36 6.64 66.61
C GLU A 10 31.72 7.85 65.90
N TYR A 11 32.31 9.05 66.02
CA TYR A 11 31.70 10.29 65.50
C TYR A 11 31.92 10.52 63.99
N ILE A 12 32.98 9.93 63.41
CA ILE A 12 33.38 10.18 62.01
C ILE A 12 32.52 9.38 61.02
N ASP A 13 32.00 8.22 61.40
CA ASP A 13 31.30 7.31 60.49
C ASP A 13 29.85 7.76 60.19
N ILE A 14 29.13 8.26 61.19
CA ILE A 14 27.73 8.73 61.05
C ILE A 14 27.64 9.95 60.11
N HIS A 15 28.66 10.82 60.11
CA HIS A 15 28.68 12.01 59.27
C HIS A 15 28.97 11.71 57.80
N ILE A 16 29.82 10.72 57.52
CA ILE A 16 30.15 10.29 56.15
C ILE A 16 28.96 9.54 55.55
N GLU A 17 28.32 8.64 56.31
CA GLU A 17 27.10 7.94 55.91
C GLU A 17 25.94 8.90 55.63
N ARG A 18 25.67 9.86 56.53
CA ARG A 18 24.62 10.87 56.31
C ARG A 18 24.89 11.73 55.08
N ARG A 19 26.13 12.16 54.85
CA ARG A 19 26.49 12.92 53.63
C ARG A 19 26.30 12.07 52.37
N ARG A 20 26.70 10.80 52.38
CA ARG A 20 26.46 9.88 51.25
C ARG A 20 24.98 9.69 50.96
N VAL A 21 24.16 9.47 51.99
CA VAL A 21 22.70 9.36 51.86
C VAL A 21 22.11 10.66 51.29
N ILE A 22 22.54 11.83 51.77
CA ILE A 22 22.10 13.12 51.24
C ILE A 22 22.45 13.27 49.76
N TRP A 23 23.67 12.92 49.35
CA TRP A 23 24.10 12.99 47.95
C TRP A 23 23.36 11.99 47.05
N ILE A 24 23.06 10.78 47.54
CA ILE A 24 22.26 9.78 46.80
C ILE A 24 20.83 10.27 46.62
N VAL A 25 20.19 10.78 47.67
CA VAL A 25 18.83 11.32 47.61
C VAL A 25 18.78 12.54 46.69
N ALA A 26 19.76 13.46 46.79
CA ALA A 26 19.86 14.59 45.88
C ALA A 26 20.05 14.15 44.42
N GLY A 27 20.90 13.15 44.17
CA GLY A 27 21.09 12.58 42.83
C GLY A 27 19.81 11.95 42.26
N LEU A 28 19.06 11.21 43.08
CA LEU A 28 17.77 10.63 42.67
C LEU A 28 16.72 11.70 42.38
N LEU A 29 16.66 12.76 43.18
CA LEU A 29 15.76 13.88 42.95
C LEU A 29 16.10 14.63 41.65
N ILE A 30 17.39 14.84 41.38
CA ILE A 30 17.84 15.47 40.12
C ILE A 30 17.51 14.56 38.92
N ALA A 31 17.79 13.26 39.01
CA ALA A 31 17.48 12.31 37.93
C ALA A 31 15.96 12.22 37.67
N SER A 32 15.14 12.22 38.73
CA SER A 32 13.69 12.28 38.64
C SER A 32 13.22 13.58 37.97
N LEU A 33 13.79 14.72 38.35
CA LEU A 33 13.46 16.01 37.75
C LEU A 33 13.82 16.04 36.25
N VAL A 34 15.00 15.55 35.88
CA VAL A 34 15.44 15.44 34.47
C VAL A 34 14.50 14.54 33.68
N LEU A 35 14.10 13.39 34.23
CA LEU A 35 13.16 12.48 33.57
C LEU A 35 11.79 13.15 33.35
N VAL A 36 11.27 13.87 34.35
CA VAL A 36 10.02 14.61 34.23
C VAL A 36 10.12 15.66 33.12
N VAL A 37 11.20 16.45 33.08
CA VAL A 37 11.41 17.46 32.02
C VAL A 37 11.47 16.82 30.64
N LEU A 38 12.23 15.74 30.46
CA LEU A 38 12.35 15.04 29.17
C LEU A 38 11.00 14.44 28.72
N THR A 39 10.22 13.88 29.66
CA THR A 39 8.89 13.36 29.34
C THR A 39 7.88 14.47 29.02
N ALA A 40 7.98 15.62 29.67
CA ALA A 40 7.15 16.78 29.39
C ALA A 40 7.47 17.39 28.01
N GLU A 41 8.74 17.47 27.63
CA GLU A 41 9.16 17.91 26.29
C GLU A 41 8.65 16.95 25.22
N LYS A 42 8.81 15.63 25.41
CA LYS A 42 8.24 14.60 24.51
C LYS A 42 6.72 14.70 24.39
N ALA A 43 6.02 14.91 25.52
CA ALA A 43 4.58 15.07 25.54
C ALA A 43 4.14 16.34 24.80
N ARG A 44 4.89 17.43 24.94
CA ARG A 44 4.64 18.71 24.24
C ARG A 44 4.91 18.60 22.74
N GLU A 45 5.99 17.92 22.34
CA GLU A 45 6.33 17.64 20.94
C GLU A 45 5.24 16.76 20.28
N LEU A 46 4.75 15.72 20.98
CA LEU A 46 3.61 14.94 20.51
C LEU A 46 2.32 15.77 20.44
N ALA A 47 2.05 16.61 21.44
CA ALA A 47 0.86 17.46 21.44
C ALA A 47 0.89 18.47 20.29
N GLU A 48 2.03 19.10 19.99
CA GLU A 48 2.18 20.00 18.84
C GLU A 48 1.99 19.26 17.50
N ARG A 49 2.46 18.00 17.40
CA ARG A 49 2.24 17.16 16.22
C ARG A 49 0.79 16.70 16.03
N ILE A 50 0.06 16.50 17.13
CA ILE A 50 -1.37 16.13 17.12
C ILE A 50 -2.25 17.36 16.87
N VAL A 51 -1.85 18.52 17.39
CA VAL A 51 -2.63 19.77 17.32
C VAL A 51 -2.41 20.52 16.02
N SER A 52 -1.38 20.20 15.22
CA SER A 52 -1.28 20.70 13.84
C SER A 52 -2.45 20.15 13.04
N PRO A 53 -3.51 20.93 12.76
CA PRO A 53 -4.59 20.46 11.94
C PRO A 53 -3.98 20.39 10.55
N VAL A 54 -3.84 19.19 10.00
CA VAL A 54 -3.86 19.08 8.54
C VAL A 54 -5.23 19.64 8.17
N ALA A 55 -5.26 20.91 7.75
CA ALA A 55 -6.48 21.52 7.26
C ALA A 55 -7.02 20.54 6.22
N HIS A 56 -8.22 20.01 6.47
CA HIS A 56 -8.90 19.23 5.47
C HIS A 56 -9.25 20.24 4.38
N ILE A 57 -8.34 20.40 3.43
CA ILE A 57 -8.61 21.09 2.19
C ILE A 57 -9.60 20.16 1.52
N GLU A 58 -10.88 20.54 1.48
CA GLU A 58 -11.80 19.92 0.54
C GLU A 58 -11.13 20.07 -0.83
N PRO A 59 -10.82 18.97 -1.53
CA PRO A 59 -10.19 19.08 -2.83
C PRO A 59 -11.07 19.99 -3.67
N GLU A 60 -10.49 21.05 -4.24
CA GLU A 60 -11.21 21.90 -5.16
C GLU A 60 -11.87 21.00 -6.21
N PRO A 61 -13.16 21.20 -6.54
CA PRO A 61 -13.81 20.40 -7.56
C PRO A 61 -12.96 20.51 -8.83
N VAL A 62 -12.32 19.40 -9.21
CA VAL A 62 -11.56 19.34 -10.45
C VAL A 62 -12.58 19.59 -11.55
N ILE A 63 -12.52 20.78 -12.16
CA ILE A 63 -13.29 21.07 -13.36
C ILE A 63 -12.77 20.08 -14.40
N VAL A 64 -13.52 19.00 -14.61
CA VAL A 64 -13.26 18.07 -15.70
C VAL A 64 -13.50 18.88 -16.97
N ASP A 65 -12.42 19.39 -17.54
CA ASP A 65 -12.43 20.07 -18.82
C ASP A 65 -13.17 19.15 -19.82
N PRO A 66 -14.24 19.65 -20.48
CA PRO A 66 -15.06 18.84 -21.39
C PRO A 66 -14.24 18.22 -22.53
N ASP A 67 -13.03 18.72 -22.79
CA ASP A 67 -12.12 18.21 -23.80
C ASP A 67 -11.14 17.14 -23.27
N VAL A 68 -11.17 16.80 -21.97
CA VAL A 68 -10.38 15.68 -21.42
C VAL A 68 -10.98 14.36 -21.91
N PRO A 69 -10.21 13.55 -22.67
CA PRO A 69 -10.75 12.33 -23.26
C PRO A 69 -11.14 11.33 -22.16
N MET A 70 -12.35 10.79 -22.29
CA MET A 70 -12.86 9.71 -21.43
C MET A 70 -12.22 8.36 -21.74
N ILE A 71 -11.54 8.26 -22.88
CA ILE A 71 -10.96 7.04 -23.43
C ILE A 71 -9.59 7.35 -24.04
N PHE A 72 -8.57 6.56 -23.68
CA PHE A 72 -7.26 6.56 -24.33
C PHE A 72 -7.06 5.32 -25.20
N ARG A 73 -6.23 5.46 -26.24
CA ARG A 73 -5.61 4.32 -26.93
C ARG A 73 -4.15 4.22 -26.49
N ILE A 74 -3.88 3.28 -25.59
CA ILE A 74 -2.56 3.05 -25.01
C ILE A 74 -1.94 1.87 -25.75
N LYS A 75 -0.92 2.13 -26.59
CA LYS A 75 -0.23 1.08 -27.38
C LYS A 75 -1.19 0.14 -28.14
N GLY A 76 -2.27 0.72 -28.67
CA GLY A 76 -3.32 0.00 -29.41
C GLY A 76 -4.49 -0.52 -28.56
N TYR A 77 -4.41 -0.47 -27.23
CA TYR A 77 -5.48 -0.88 -26.32
C TYR A 77 -6.39 0.29 -25.92
N THR A 78 -7.70 0.09 -25.95
CA THR A 78 -8.66 1.04 -25.39
C THR A 78 -8.63 0.95 -23.86
N ALA A 79 -8.48 2.08 -23.18
CA ALA A 79 -8.50 2.17 -21.72
C ALA A 79 -9.31 3.38 -21.27
N ALA A 80 -10.15 3.20 -20.24
CA ALA A 80 -10.89 4.30 -19.64
C ALA A 80 -9.95 5.16 -18.76
N THR A 81 -10.18 6.48 -18.76
CA THR A 81 -9.29 7.47 -18.14
C THR A 81 -9.63 7.74 -16.67
N GLY A 82 -8.76 8.48 -15.97
CA GLY A 82 -9.04 8.93 -14.60
C GLY A 82 -10.30 9.81 -14.52
N ALA A 83 -10.53 10.68 -15.51
CA ALA A 83 -11.77 11.47 -15.58
C ALA A 83 -13.02 10.59 -15.72
N ALA A 84 -12.93 9.48 -16.48
CA ALA A 84 -14.00 8.50 -16.55
C ALA A 84 -14.23 7.77 -15.22
N PHE A 85 -13.17 7.56 -14.45
CA PHE A 85 -13.27 6.98 -13.12
C PHE A 85 -13.94 7.93 -12.13
N GLU A 86 -13.64 9.22 -12.15
CA GLU A 86 -14.32 10.19 -11.27
C GLU A 86 -15.83 10.22 -11.50
N ARG A 87 -16.28 10.20 -12.76
CA ARG A 87 -17.72 10.08 -13.06
C ARG A 87 -18.31 8.77 -12.55
N PHE A 88 -17.57 7.66 -12.63
CA PHE A 88 -17.98 6.39 -12.05
C PHE A 88 -18.10 6.46 -10.52
N LEU A 89 -17.22 7.22 -9.83
CA LEU A 89 -17.31 7.41 -8.38
C LEU A 89 -18.53 8.24 -7.95
N GLU A 90 -19.05 9.11 -8.81
CA GLU A 90 -20.28 9.88 -8.57
C GLU A 90 -21.56 9.02 -8.65
N GLU A 91 -21.47 7.81 -9.20
CA GLU A 91 -22.62 6.91 -9.33
C GLU A 91 -22.88 6.14 -8.03
N GLY A 92 -24.11 6.25 -7.50
CA GLY A 92 -24.56 5.43 -6.37
C GLY A 92 -23.67 5.57 -5.13
N ASP A 93 -23.20 4.44 -4.59
CA ASP A 93 -22.32 4.36 -3.43
C ASP A 93 -20.84 4.08 -3.80
N ASN A 94 -20.47 4.23 -5.07
CA ASN A 94 -19.15 3.86 -5.58
C ASN A 94 -18.01 4.59 -4.87
N ARG A 95 -18.12 5.90 -4.62
CA ARG A 95 -17.12 6.66 -3.86
C ARG A 95 -16.86 6.06 -2.48
N ALA A 96 -17.92 5.82 -1.70
CA ALA A 96 -17.78 5.25 -0.36
C ALA A 96 -17.19 3.83 -0.37
N ARG A 97 -17.56 3.00 -1.36
CA ARG A 97 -16.99 1.66 -1.53
C ARG A 97 -15.52 1.71 -1.93
N PHE A 98 -15.15 2.61 -2.84
CA PHE A 98 -13.78 2.77 -3.29
C PHE A 98 -12.87 3.30 -2.18
N GLU A 99 -13.31 4.29 -1.39
CA GLU A 99 -12.55 4.80 -0.24
C GLU A 99 -12.25 3.71 0.80
N LYS A 100 -13.17 2.75 1.02
CA LYS A 100 -12.90 1.60 1.89
C LYS A 100 -11.79 0.71 1.31
N LEU A 101 -11.85 0.42 0.02
CA LEU A 101 -10.81 -0.34 -0.67
C LEU A 101 -9.47 0.39 -0.62
N GLU A 102 -9.44 1.69 -0.89
CA GLU A 102 -8.22 2.50 -0.84
C GLU A 102 -7.58 2.47 0.56
N ARG A 103 -8.38 2.66 1.62
CA ARG A 103 -7.90 2.51 3.00
C ARG A 103 -7.35 1.11 3.26
N PHE A 104 -8.02 0.06 2.78
CA PHE A 104 -7.55 -1.31 2.92
C PHE A 104 -6.19 -1.53 2.23
N LEU A 105 -6.03 -1.03 1.00
CA LEU A 105 -4.77 -1.13 0.25
C LEU A 105 -3.64 -0.38 0.95
N LYS A 106 -3.94 0.80 1.51
CA LYS A 106 -2.99 1.61 2.28
C LYS A 106 -2.54 0.93 3.57
N LEU A 107 -3.47 0.35 4.32
CA LEU A 107 -3.14 -0.44 5.52
C LEU A 107 -2.25 -1.65 5.21
N ASN A 108 -2.32 -2.17 3.99
CA ASN A 108 -1.49 -3.26 3.49
C ASN A 108 -0.22 -2.80 2.74
N GLU A 109 0.05 -1.48 2.68
CA GLU A 109 1.22 -0.86 2.04
C GLU A 109 1.37 -1.18 0.53
N VAL A 110 0.24 -1.32 -0.16
CA VAL A 110 0.14 -1.67 -1.59
C VAL A 110 -0.66 -0.68 -2.44
N ASP A 111 -1.09 0.44 -1.87
CA ASP A 111 -1.87 1.50 -2.54
C ASP A 111 -1.08 2.24 -3.63
N GLU A 112 0.23 2.40 -3.46
CA GLU A 112 1.08 3.14 -4.41
C GLU A 112 1.68 2.27 -5.55
N VAL A 113 1.31 0.99 -5.63
CA VAL A 113 1.92 0.05 -6.60
C VAL A 113 1.48 0.33 -8.04
N VAL A 114 0.22 0.71 -8.22
CA VAL A 114 -0.38 1.09 -9.51
C VAL A 114 -1.43 2.18 -9.24
N PRO A 115 -1.76 3.05 -10.20
CA PRO A 115 -2.77 4.07 -9.97
C PRO A 115 -4.14 3.43 -9.67
N PRO A 116 -4.88 3.88 -8.65
CA PRO A 116 -6.09 3.18 -8.19
C PRO A 116 -7.18 3.03 -9.25
N TYR A 117 -7.36 4.04 -10.11
CA TYR A 117 -8.34 3.98 -11.20
C TYR A 117 -8.02 2.89 -12.23
N GLU A 118 -6.74 2.58 -12.45
CA GLU A 118 -6.35 1.51 -13.37
C GLU A 118 -6.66 0.14 -12.80
N LEU A 119 -6.47 -0.03 -11.49
CA LEU A 119 -6.80 -1.26 -10.76
C LEU A 119 -8.29 -1.61 -10.87
N MET A 120 -9.15 -0.59 -10.98
CA MET A 120 -10.61 -0.75 -11.10
C MET A 120 -11.10 -1.01 -12.52
N ARG A 121 -10.23 -0.95 -13.55
CA ARG A 121 -10.63 -1.24 -14.95
C ARG A 121 -11.06 -2.70 -15.08
N GLN A 122 -12.18 -2.96 -15.73
CA GLN A 122 -12.62 -4.33 -16.02
C GLN A 122 -11.92 -4.94 -17.25
N GLY A 123 -11.52 -4.12 -18.22
CA GLY A 123 -10.84 -4.58 -19.43
C GLY A 123 -10.87 -3.56 -20.58
N THR A 124 -10.37 -3.97 -21.74
CA THR A 124 -10.14 -3.10 -22.91
C THR A 124 -11.27 -3.14 -23.94
N ASP A 125 -12.23 -4.05 -23.77
CA ASP A 125 -13.31 -4.38 -24.70
C ASP A 125 -14.69 -3.96 -24.20
N TRP A 126 -14.76 -3.23 -23.08
CA TRP A 126 -15.99 -2.82 -22.39
C TRP A 126 -17.03 -2.16 -23.32
N GLN A 127 -16.59 -1.28 -24.23
CA GLN A 127 -17.47 -0.63 -25.22
C GLN A 127 -18.10 -1.64 -26.18
N LYS A 128 -17.31 -2.61 -26.64
CA LYS A 128 -17.75 -3.61 -27.62
C LYS A 128 -18.77 -4.56 -27.00
N ILE A 129 -18.60 -4.90 -25.72
CA ILE A 129 -19.46 -5.86 -25.02
C ILE A 129 -20.61 -5.18 -24.26
N GLY A 130 -20.71 -3.84 -24.30
CA GLY A 130 -21.75 -3.08 -23.63
C GLY A 130 -21.73 -3.24 -22.11
N GLU A 131 -20.54 -3.12 -21.51
CA GLU A 131 -20.34 -3.22 -20.06
C GLU A 131 -19.65 -1.96 -19.52
N PRO A 132 -19.81 -1.63 -18.22
CA PRO A 132 -19.09 -0.52 -17.61
C PRO A 132 -17.55 -0.69 -17.68
N PRO A 133 -16.78 0.39 -17.87
CA PRO A 133 -15.33 0.33 -17.90
C PRO A 133 -14.70 -0.02 -16.55
N PHE A 134 -15.36 0.34 -15.45
CA PHE A 134 -14.87 0.16 -14.08
C PHE A 134 -15.82 -0.69 -13.26
N ALA A 135 -15.28 -1.35 -12.23
CA ALA A 135 -16.06 -1.95 -11.17
C ALA A 135 -15.23 -2.07 -9.89
N ILE A 136 -15.89 -1.95 -8.73
CA ILE A 136 -15.25 -2.11 -7.43
C ILE A 136 -15.46 -3.55 -6.94
N PRO A 137 -14.38 -4.28 -6.60
CA PRO A 137 -14.47 -5.67 -6.14
C PRO A 137 -15.21 -5.79 -4.81
N PRO A 138 -15.87 -6.93 -4.55
CA PRO A 138 -16.42 -7.28 -3.25
C PRO A 138 -15.35 -7.29 -2.15
N GLU A 139 -15.73 -6.82 -0.95
CA GLU A 139 -14.81 -6.64 0.20
C GLU A 139 -14.13 -7.94 0.65
N ASP A 140 -14.84 -9.07 0.55
CA ASP A 140 -14.33 -10.41 0.88
C ASP A 140 -13.22 -10.90 -0.08
N THR A 141 -12.97 -10.17 -1.17
CA THR A 141 -11.92 -10.52 -2.15
C THR A 141 -10.67 -9.64 -2.05
N TRP A 142 -10.65 -8.58 -1.23
CA TRP A 142 -9.56 -7.59 -1.26
C TRP A 142 -8.19 -8.16 -0.86
N GLU A 143 -8.16 -9.06 0.12
CA GLU A 143 -6.94 -9.74 0.58
C GLU A 143 -6.21 -10.49 -0.55
N THR A 144 -6.94 -11.00 -1.55
CA THR A 144 -6.33 -11.78 -2.62
C THR A 144 -5.50 -10.93 -3.59
N MET A 145 -5.75 -9.61 -3.66
CA MET A 145 -4.99 -8.68 -4.49
C MET A 145 -3.67 -8.27 -3.85
N VAL A 146 -3.58 -8.30 -2.51
CA VAL A 146 -2.42 -7.81 -1.76
C VAL A 146 -1.13 -8.50 -2.22
N ASP A 147 -1.16 -9.82 -2.32
CA ASP A 147 0.01 -10.59 -2.77
C ASP A 147 0.35 -10.33 -4.24
N THR A 148 -0.66 -10.12 -5.10
CA THR A 148 -0.42 -9.74 -6.50
C THR A 148 0.29 -8.39 -6.58
N LEU A 149 -0.16 -7.38 -5.82
CA LEU A 149 0.49 -6.08 -5.79
C LEU A 149 1.89 -6.14 -5.15
N ARG A 150 2.12 -6.99 -4.14
CA ARG A 150 3.49 -7.24 -3.63
C ARG A 150 4.39 -7.86 -4.70
N VAL A 151 3.90 -8.83 -5.47
CA VAL A 151 4.67 -9.39 -6.59
C VAL A 151 5.00 -8.32 -7.64
N MET A 152 4.06 -7.42 -7.91
CA MET A 152 4.27 -6.30 -8.81
C MET A 152 5.37 -5.36 -8.29
N LYS A 153 5.23 -4.90 -7.04
CA LYS A 153 6.16 -4.00 -6.34
C LYS A 153 7.58 -4.57 -6.23
N ASP A 154 7.71 -5.83 -5.84
CA ASP A 154 9.01 -6.41 -5.46
C ASP A 154 9.77 -7.05 -6.63
N TYR A 155 9.07 -7.46 -7.70
CA TYR A 155 9.69 -8.25 -8.76
C TYR A 155 9.39 -7.77 -10.17
N ILE A 156 8.14 -7.42 -10.50
CA ILE A 156 7.77 -7.05 -11.87
C ILE A 156 8.29 -5.65 -12.19
N ILE A 157 7.83 -4.63 -11.47
CA ILE A 157 8.17 -3.23 -11.71
C ILE A 157 9.70 -3.00 -11.66
N PRO A 158 10.44 -3.53 -10.67
CA PRO A 158 11.91 -3.38 -10.65
C PRO A 158 12.63 -4.02 -11.84
N THR A 159 12.03 -4.99 -12.52
CA THR A 159 12.67 -5.73 -13.63
C THR A 159 12.32 -5.17 -15.01
N ILE A 160 11.09 -4.68 -15.19
CA ILE A 160 10.57 -4.26 -16.49
C ILE A 160 10.17 -2.78 -16.57
N GLY A 161 10.23 -2.05 -15.45
CA GLY A 161 9.76 -0.67 -15.36
C GLY A 161 8.27 -0.57 -14.96
N PRO A 162 7.73 0.66 -14.89
CA PRO A 162 6.32 0.91 -14.64
C PRO A 162 5.40 0.20 -15.64
N VAL A 163 4.17 -0.05 -15.22
CA VAL A 163 3.16 -0.77 -15.99
C VAL A 163 1.83 -0.04 -15.96
N ILE A 164 1.04 -0.25 -17.01
CA ILE A 164 -0.34 0.23 -17.09
C ILE A 164 -1.26 -0.97 -16.89
N VAL A 165 -2.13 -0.89 -15.89
CA VAL A 165 -3.16 -1.91 -15.66
C VAL A 165 -4.33 -1.69 -16.61
N LEU A 166 -4.61 -2.71 -17.42
CA LEU A 166 -5.70 -2.69 -18.39
C LEU A 166 -6.94 -3.44 -17.89
N SER A 167 -6.77 -4.34 -16.91
CA SER A 167 -7.85 -5.14 -16.34
C SER A 167 -7.46 -5.64 -14.95
N GLY A 168 -8.26 -5.33 -13.93
CA GLY A 168 -8.18 -5.85 -12.58
C GLY A 168 -9.36 -6.77 -12.27
N TRP A 169 -10.26 -6.37 -11.36
CA TRP A 169 -11.46 -7.17 -11.10
C TRP A 169 -12.44 -7.12 -12.29
N ARG A 170 -13.12 -8.24 -12.54
CA ARG A 170 -14.24 -8.31 -13.49
C ARG A 170 -15.49 -8.77 -12.78
N THR A 171 -16.60 -8.08 -13.03
CA THR A 171 -17.92 -8.61 -12.67
C THR A 171 -18.17 -9.94 -13.40
N PRO A 172 -19.05 -10.81 -12.87
CA PRO A 172 -19.45 -12.04 -13.57
C PRO A 172 -20.00 -11.78 -14.97
N SER A 173 -20.81 -10.72 -15.14
CA SER A 173 -21.37 -10.32 -16.44
C SER A 173 -20.27 -9.95 -17.43
N TYR A 174 -19.35 -9.06 -17.01
CA TYR A 174 -18.22 -8.66 -17.84
C TYR A 174 -17.39 -9.85 -18.27
N ASN A 175 -16.97 -10.69 -17.32
CA ASN A 175 -16.12 -11.84 -17.62
C ASN A 175 -16.81 -12.80 -18.60
N ALA A 176 -18.11 -13.04 -18.46
CA ALA A 176 -18.86 -13.90 -19.38
C ALA A 176 -18.93 -13.31 -20.80
N LYS A 177 -19.29 -12.02 -20.94
CA LYS A 177 -19.40 -11.36 -22.26
C LYS A 177 -18.05 -11.18 -22.95
N ALA A 178 -16.97 -10.99 -22.19
CA ALA A 178 -15.60 -10.96 -22.70
C ALA A 178 -15.07 -12.36 -23.10
N GLY A 179 -15.84 -13.43 -22.91
CA GLY A 179 -15.42 -14.80 -23.20
C GLY A 179 -14.39 -15.35 -22.20
N GLY A 180 -14.33 -14.79 -20.99
CA GLY A 180 -13.46 -15.24 -19.92
C GLY A 180 -13.84 -16.61 -19.36
N ALA A 181 -12.83 -17.34 -18.88
CA ALA A 181 -13.05 -18.65 -18.26
C ALA A 181 -13.88 -18.52 -16.96
N ARG A 182 -14.64 -19.58 -16.63
CA ARG A 182 -15.42 -19.65 -15.37
C ARG A 182 -14.53 -19.62 -14.12
N THR A 183 -13.27 -20.02 -14.25
CA THR A 183 -12.26 -20.04 -13.19
C THR A 183 -11.28 -18.87 -13.31
N SER A 184 -11.67 -17.80 -14.02
CA SER A 184 -10.86 -16.60 -14.23
C SER A 184 -10.44 -15.96 -12.92
N LYS A 185 -9.17 -15.57 -12.82
CA LYS A 185 -8.61 -14.92 -11.62
C LYS A 185 -9.05 -13.48 -11.45
N HIS A 186 -9.52 -12.86 -12.53
CA HIS A 186 -10.16 -11.55 -12.47
C HIS A 186 -11.48 -11.57 -11.69
N LEU A 187 -12.21 -12.70 -11.63
CA LEU A 187 -13.43 -12.82 -10.83
C LEU A 187 -13.15 -12.80 -9.32
N HIS A 188 -11.94 -13.17 -8.93
CA HIS A 188 -11.51 -13.32 -7.53
C HIS A 188 -10.61 -12.17 -7.06
N PHE A 189 -10.50 -11.10 -7.84
CA PHE A 189 -9.66 -9.92 -7.58
C PHE A 189 -8.20 -10.27 -7.26
N CYS A 190 -7.65 -11.30 -7.90
CA CYS A 190 -6.25 -11.67 -7.73
C CYS A 190 -5.46 -11.62 -9.04
N GLY A 191 -6.09 -11.30 -10.17
CA GLY A 191 -5.44 -11.23 -11.48
C GLY A 191 -5.41 -9.83 -12.05
N LEU A 192 -4.29 -9.48 -12.70
CA LEU A 192 -4.08 -8.24 -13.43
C LEU A 192 -3.64 -8.53 -14.86
N ASP A 193 -4.25 -7.85 -15.84
CA ASP A 193 -3.72 -7.77 -17.20
C ASP A 193 -3.09 -6.40 -17.41
N MET A 194 -1.85 -6.38 -17.89
CA MET A 194 -1.02 -5.18 -17.96
C MET A 194 -0.18 -5.11 -19.22
N ILE A 195 0.36 -3.93 -19.48
CA ILE A 195 1.43 -3.66 -20.44
C ILE A 195 2.54 -2.83 -19.77
N PRO A 196 3.81 -2.94 -20.20
CA PRO A 196 4.85 -2.02 -19.74
C PRO A 196 4.62 -0.61 -20.31
N GLU A 197 4.94 0.42 -19.50
CA GLU A 197 5.02 1.81 -19.98
C GLU A 197 6.19 2.00 -20.93
N ASP A 198 7.33 1.37 -20.64
CA ASP A 198 8.49 1.37 -21.52
C ASP A 198 8.23 0.59 -22.82
N GLU A 199 8.97 0.94 -23.87
CA GLU A 199 8.92 0.24 -25.14
C GLU A 199 9.62 -1.12 -25.06
N TYR A 200 8.85 -2.17 -25.32
CA TYR A 200 9.33 -3.54 -25.36
C TYR A 200 8.89 -4.23 -26.64
N THR A 201 9.79 -4.98 -27.25
CA THR A 201 9.37 -6.09 -28.11
C THR A 201 9.01 -7.30 -27.26
N ARG A 202 8.14 -8.16 -27.78
CA ARG A 202 7.83 -9.46 -27.15
C ARG A 202 9.10 -10.27 -26.84
N LYS A 203 10.10 -10.24 -27.75
CA LYS A 203 11.36 -10.98 -27.59
C LYS A 203 12.18 -10.49 -26.39
N GLN A 204 12.03 -9.23 -25.99
CA GLN A 204 12.69 -8.66 -24.81
C GLN A 204 11.89 -8.90 -23.52
N LEU A 205 10.57 -8.70 -23.55
CA LEU A 205 9.72 -8.76 -22.35
C LEU A 205 9.55 -10.20 -21.82
N VAL A 206 9.23 -11.13 -22.70
CA VAL A 206 8.86 -12.51 -22.31
C VAL A 206 9.96 -13.23 -21.53
N PRO A 207 11.26 -13.18 -21.93
CA PRO A 207 12.32 -13.78 -21.14
C PRO A 207 12.47 -13.21 -19.72
N LYS A 208 12.24 -11.91 -19.54
CA LYS A 208 12.28 -11.23 -18.22
C LYS A 208 11.16 -11.75 -17.32
N LEU A 209 9.92 -11.71 -17.80
CA LEU A 209 8.75 -12.21 -17.05
C LEU A 209 8.91 -13.70 -16.68
N ARG A 210 9.35 -14.53 -17.63
CA ARG A 210 9.61 -15.95 -17.37
C ARG A 210 10.70 -16.17 -16.32
N ARG A 211 11.71 -15.31 -16.25
CA ARG A 211 12.77 -15.39 -15.22
C ARG A 211 12.21 -15.08 -13.83
N ILE A 212 11.36 -14.08 -13.71
CA ILE A 212 10.66 -13.74 -12.46
C ILE A 212 9.82 -14.93 -11.99
N HIS A 213 8.93 -15.45 -12.84
CA HIS A 213 8.10 -16.60 -12.49
C HIS A 213 8.94 -17.84 -12.10
N ARG A 214 10.07 -18.11 -12.79
CA ARG A 214 10.96 -19.21 -12.37
C ARG A 214 11.57 -18.99 -10.99
N LYS A 215 11.92 -17.74 -10.65
CA LYS A 215 12.58 -17.39 -9.39
C LYS A 215 11.60 -17.40 -8.20
N VAL A 216 10.42 -16.80 -8.36
CA VAL A 216 9.52 -16.52 -7.24
C VAL A 216 8.13 -17.13 -7.39
N GLY A 217 7.81 -17.74 -8.53
CA GLY A 217 6.43 -18.13 -8.82
C GLY A 217 5.89 -19.19 -7.86
N ARG A 218 6.70 -20.16 -7.45
CA ARG A 218 6.29 -21.16 -6.43
C ARG A 218 6.04 -20.52 -5.06
N LYS A 219 6.85 -19.54 -4.67
CA LYS A 219 6.74 -18.85 -3.37
C LYS A 219 5.41 -18.10 -3.27
N TRP A 220 5.01 -17.43 -4.35
CA TRP A 220 3.83 -16.56 -4.38
C TRP A 220 2.59 -17.20 -5.02
N ASN A 221 2.62 -18.52 -5.29
CA ASN A 221 1.56 -19.19 -6.04
C ASN A 221 1.19 -18.45 -7.35
N MET A 222 2.22 -17.93 -8.02
CA MET A 222 2.09 -16.95 -9.09
C MET A 222 1.66 -17.61 -10.40
N GLY A 223 0.60 -17.12 -11.01
CA GLY A 223 0.26 -17.37 -12.40
C GLY A 223 0.91 -16.32 -13.31
N LEU A 224 1.42 -16.77 -14.46
CA LEU A 224 1.91 -15.90 -15.54
C LEU A 224 1.29 -16.31 -16.87
N GLY A 225 0.54 -15.40 -17.49
CA GLY A 225 0.01 -15.54 -18.85
C GLY A 225 0.60 -14.51 -19.79
N ILE A 226 0.79 -14.84 -21.07
CA ILE A 226 1.36 -13.91 -22.06
C ILE A 226 0.50 -13.89 -23.33
N TYR A 227 -0.21 -12.78 -23.55
CA TYR A 227 -1.07 -12.58 -24.72
C TYR A 227 -0.26 -12.35 -26.01
N SER A 228 -0.92 -12.19 -27.15
CA SER A 228 -0.24 -11.70 -28.36
C SER A 228 0.33 -10.28 -28.12
N GLY A 229 1.59 -10.07 -28.50
CA GLY A 229 2.29 -8.79 -28.27
C GLY A 229 2.95 -8.67 -26.88
N ILE A 230 2.72 -7.53 -26.23
CA ILE A 230 3.35 -7.12 -24.95
C ILE A 230 2.41 -7.18 -23.75
N ARG A 231 1.12 -7.46 -23.95
CA ARG A 231 0.18 -7.64 -22.84
C ARG A 231 0.45 -8.95 -22.14
N PHE A 232 0.42 -8.93 -20.82
CA PHE A 232 0.65 -10.11 -19.97
C PHE A 232 -0.28 -10.10 -18.76
N HIS A 233 -0.46 -11.28 -18.17
CA HIS A 233 -1.28 -11.55 -17.00
C HIS A 233 -0.40 -11.95 -15.82
N VAL A 234 -0.70 -11.44 -14.62
CA VAL A 234 -0.11 -11.89 -13.36
C VAL A 234 -1.24 -12.11 -12.34
N ASP A 235 -1.15 -13.21 -11.61
CA ASP A 235 -1.99 -13.47 -10.43
C ASP A 235 -1.20 -14.23 -9.34
N THR A 236 -1.68 -14.24 -8.10
CA THR A 236 -1.09 -15.01 -6.97
C THR A 236 -2.03 -16.07 -6.39
N CYS A 237 -3.09 -16.39 -7.12
CA CYS A 237 -4.12 -17.34 -6.71
C CYS A 237 -4.09 -18.64 -7.53
N GLY A 238 -2.97 -18.94 -8.19
CA GLY A 238 -2.71 -20.25 -8.79
C GLY A 238 -1.41 -20.33 -9.60
N TYR A 239 -0.47 -21.15 -9.13
CA TYR A 239 0.83 -21.38 -9.76
C TYR A 239 0.71 -22.05 -11.14
N ARG A 240 0.88 -21.26 -12.22
CA ARG A 240 0.75 -21.75 -13.60
C ARG A 240 1.44 -20.84 -14.61
N ARG A 241 1.71 -21.40 -15.79
CA ARG A 241 2.17 -20.63 -16.96
C ARG A 241 1.28 -20.92 -18.16
N TRP A 242 0.98 -19.89 -18.94
CA TRP A 242 0.28 -19.98 -20.23
C TRP A 242 1.20 -19.51 -21.36
#